data_AF-X1JSD0-F1
#
_entry.id   AF-X1JSD0-F1
#
_cell.length_a   1.000
_cell.length_b   1.000
_cell.length_c   1.000
_cell.angle_alpha   90.00
_cell.angle_beta   90.00
_cell.angle_gamma   90.00
#
_symmetry.space_group_name_H-M   'P 1'
#
loop_
_entity.id
_entity.type
_entity.pdbx_description
1 polymer ?
#
loop_
_entity_poly.entity_id
_entity_poly.type
_entity_poly.pdbx_seq_one_letter_code
_entity_poly.pdbx_strand_id
1 'polypeptide(L)'
;INQWANVVRWEKVTRPFLRTTEFLWQEGHTAHESFEEAQDETLMILSLYKEFVENELAIPVISGKKSKREKFAGALETFAIEAMMSDGKSLQMGTSHNLGQQFSKVFNIRFEDRNQKLQYVWQTSWGVSTRLIGALVMAHGDDSGLKFPPNIAPVQVVIVPISAGNWKENVLPLARNIEEKLREEGLRVKLDEREEFTPGWKFSEWEMRGVPLRVEIGPKDIEKKQVVVVRRDTGKKEYVTQPL
;
A
#
# COMPACT_ATOMS: atom_id res chain seq x y z
N ILE A 1 7.29 16.72 -14.53
CA ILE A 1 8.47 16.12 -13.84
C ILE A 1 7.96 15.40 -12.61
N ASN A 2 8.56 14.26 -12.27
CA ASN A 2 8.26 13.50 -11.06
C ASN A 2 9.56 13.15 -10.35
N GLN A 3 9.57 13.20 -9.01
CA GLN A 3 10.69 12.72 -8.21
C GLN A 3 10.24 11.90 -6.99
N TRP A 4 11.10 10.97 -6.60
CA TRP A 4 11.01 10.21 -5.35
C TRP A 4 12.13 10.66 -4.44
N ALA A 5 11.78 11.15 -3.25
CA ALA A 5 12.75 11.72 -2.32
C ALA A 5 12.27 11.61 -0.87
N ASN A 6 13.18 11.84 0.06
CA ASN A 6 12.86 12.15 1.44
C ASN A 6 12.57 13.66 1.59
N VAL A 7 11.59 14.00 2.42
CA VAL A 7 11.26 15.37 2.81
C VAL A 7 11.38 15.50 4.31
N VAL A 8 12.00 16.59 4.76
CA VAL A 8 12.15 16.91 6.18
C VAL A 8 11.22 18.06 6.56
N ARG A 9 10.38 17.86 7.57
CA ARG A 9 9.52 18.87 8.20
C ARG A 9 9.61 18.74 9.71
N TRP A 10 9.93 19.82 10.42
CA TRP A 10 10.02 19.79 11.89
C TRP A 10 8.62 19.82 12.53
N GLU A 11 7.95 18.67 12.50
CA GLU A 11 6.58 18.50 13.00
C GLU A 11 6.50 18.63 14.53
N LYS A 12 5.48 19.33 15.04
CA LYS A 12 5.29 19.53 16.49
C LYS A 12 4.97 18.22 17.23
N VAL A 13 4.29 17.30 16.57
CA VAL A 13 3.90 15.99 17.10
C VAL A 13 4.07 14.97 15.98
N THR A 14 4.76 13.87 16.27
CA THR A 14 4.98 12.80 15.32
C THR A 14 4.11 11.58 15.62
N ARG A 15 3.76 10.85 14.56
CA ARG A 15 3.07 9.56 14.58
C ARG A 15 3.69 8.71 13.47
N PRO A 16 4.22 7.50 13.76
CA PRO A 16 4.87 6.65 12.76
C PRO A 16 4.05 6.54 11.48
N PHE A 17 4.69 6.73 10.33
CA PHE A 17 4.13 6.85 8.98
C PHE A 17 3.18 8.06 8.77
N LEU A 18 2.19 8.26 9.64
CA LEU A 18 1.14 9.27 9.45
C LEU A 18 1.68 10.70 9.44
N ARG A 19 2.68 10.99 10.28
CA ARG A 19 3.34 12.29 10.40
C ARG A 19 4.71 12.12 11.05
N THR A 20 5.77 12.19 10.26
CA THR A 20 7.15 12.02 10.74
C THR A 20 7.99 13.23 10.37
N THR A 21 9.11 13.43 11.08
CA THR A 21 10.03 14.54 10.79
C THR A 21 10.69 14.37 9.43
N GLU A 22 11.02 13.14 9.07
CA GLU A 22 11.46 12.75 7.74
C GLU A 22 10.47 11.72 7.18
N PHE A 23 10.05 11.88 5.93
CA PHE A 23 9.19 10.90 5.26
C PHE A 23 9.59 10.77 3.79
N LEU A 24 9.47 9.56 3.26
CA LEU A 24 9.60 9.30 1.83
C LEU A 24 8.31 9.73 1.14
N TRP A 25 8.45 10.40 0.00
CA TRP A 25 7.33 10.83 -0.81
C TRP A 25 7.64 10.79 -2.29
N GLN A 26 6.57 10.86 -3.06
CA GLN A 26 6.59 11.18 -4.46
C GLN A 26 5.99 12.58 -4.62
N GLU A 27 6.65 13.44 -5.39
CA GLU A 27 6.08 14.70 -5.82
C GLU A 27 6.21 14.89 -7.34
N GLY A 28 5.10 15.32 -7.93
CA GLY A 28 5.02 15.66 -9.34
C GLY A 28 4.74 17.14 -9.50
N HIS A 29 5.36 17.74 -10.52
CA HIS A 29 5.20 19.14 -10.90
C HIS A 29 5.14 19.24 -12.41
N THR A 30 4.11 19.91 -12.92
CA THR A 30 3.87 20.05 -14.37
C THR A 30 3.60 21.51 -14.74
N ALA A 31 3.75 21.82 -16.02
CA ALA A 31 3.51 23.14 -16.59
C ALA A 31 2.83 22.95 -17.95
N HIS A 32 1.73 23.69 -18.19
CA HIS A 32 0.80 23.51 -19.29
C HIS A 32 0.51 24.84 -20.00
N GLU A 33 0.07 24.77 -21.25
CA GLU A 33 -0.30 25.94 -22.07
C GLU A 33 -1.62 26.56 -21.55
N SER A 34 -2.56 25.73 -21.11
CA SER A 34 -3.93 26.13 -20.77
C SER A 34 -4.37 25.72 -19.35
N PHE A 35 -5.46 26.35 -18.88
CA PHE A 35 -6.10 25.98 -17.62
C PHE A 35 -6.69 24.57 -17.69
N GLU A 36 -7.29 24.25 -18.83
CA GLU A 36 -7.99 22.99 -19.09
C GLU A 36 -7.02 21.81 -19.00
N GLU A 37 -5.86 21.89 -19.66
CA GLU A 37 -4.81 20.86 -19.56
C GLU A 37 -4.31 20.68 -18.12
N ALA A 38 -4.09 21.77 -17.38
CA ALA A 38 -3.69 21.70 -15.98
C ALA A 38 -4.81 21.10 -15.10
N GLN A 39 -6.07 21.36 -15.40
CA GLN A 39 -7.21 20.80 -14.68
C GLN A 39 -7.35 19.31 -14.96
N ASP A 40 -7.18 18.87 -16.20
CA ASP A 40 -7.23 17.48 -16.62
C ASP A 40 -6.11 16.67 -15.97
N GLU A 41 -4.87 17.17 -15.99
CA GLU A 41 -3.72 16.57 -15.29
C GLU A 41 -4.01 16.45 -13.78
N THR A 42 -4.58 17.49 -13.17
CA THR A 42 -4.91 17.49 -11.73
C THR A 42 -5.89 16.37 -11.39
N LEU A 43 -6.95 16.20 -12.18
CA LEU A 43 -7.98 15.19 -11.96
C LEU A 43 -7.53 13.78 -12.33
N MET A 44 -6.73 13.64 -13.39
CA MET A 44 -6.11 12.37 -13.77
C MET A 44 -5.26 11.82 -12.63
N ILE A 45 -4.36 12.64 -12.05
CA ILE A 45 -3.52 12.20 -10.94
C ILE A 45 -4.34 11.89 -9.68
N LEU A 46 -5.41 12.65 -9.42
CA LEU A 46 -6.33 12.32 -8.33
C LEU A 46 -6.98 10.94 -8.52
N SER A 47 -7.39 10.60 -9.75
CA SER A 47 -7.94 9.28 -10.09
C SER A 47 -6.90 8.20 -9.90
N LEU A 48 -5.67 8.42 -10.37
CA LEU A 48 -4.56 7.47 -10.21
C LEU A 48 -4.30 7.16 -8.73
N TYR A 49 -4.25 8.18 -7.86
CA TYR A 49 -4.11 7.95 -6.43
C TYR A 49 -5.30 7.21 -5.81
N LYS A 50 -6.52 7.53 -6.23
CA LYS A 50 -7.72 6.81 -5.80
C LYS A 50 -7.63 5.33 -6.18
N GLU A 51 -7.38 5.05 -7.45
CA GLU A 51 -7.27 3.69 -7.99
C GLU A 51 -6.16 2.89 -7.30
N PHE A 52 -4.99 3.50 -7.09
CA PHE A 52 -3.90 2.85 -6.36
C PHE A 52 -4.33 2.49 -4.92
N VAL A 53 -4.95 3.42 -4.19
CA VAL A 53 -5.35 3.17 -2.80
C VAL A 53 -6.48 2.13 -2.72
N GLU A 54 -7.46 2.18 -3.63
CA GLU A 54 -8.57 1.22 -3.64
C GLU A 54 -8.14 -0.17 -4.11
N ASN A 55 -7.33 -0.26 -5.16
CA ASN A 55 -6.97 -1.55 -5.79
C ASN A 55 -5.76 -2.23 -5.13
N GLU A 56 -4.73 -1.46 -4.75
CA GLU A 56 -3.50 -2.03 -4.18
C GLU A 56 -3.56 -2.11 -2.66
N LEU A 57 -4.11 -1.09 -2.01
CA LEU A 57 -4.19 -1.02 -0.55
C LEU A 57 -5.53 -1.54 -0.01
N ALA A 58 -6.52 -1.80 -0.87
CA ALA A 58 -7.86 -2.24 -0.48
C ALA A 58 -8.55 -1.27 0.51
N ILE A 59 -8.29 0.04 0.40
CA ILE A 59 -8.89 1.06 1.28
C ILE A 59 -9.87 1.91 0.46
N PRO A 60 -11.17 1.94 0.82
CA PRO A 60 -12.13 2.81 0.15
C PRO A 60 -11.83 4.28 0.46
N VAL A 61 -11.82 5.14 -0.56
CA VAL A 61 -11.58 6.59 -0.39
C VAL A 61 -12.67 7.43 -1.03
N ILE A 62 -12.86 8.62 -0.49
CA ILE A 62 -13.68 9.67 -1.08
C ILE A 62 -12.74 10.68 -1.73
N SER A 63 -12.86 10.85 -3.04
CA SER A 63 -12.18 11.93 -3.77
C SER A 63 -13.04 13.19 -3.76
N GLY A 64 -12.41 14.36 -3.62
CA GLY A 64 -13.14 15.62 -3.64
C GLY A 64 -12.28 16.87 -3.60
N LYS A 65 -12.94 18.01 -3.79
CA LYS A 65 -12.33 19.34 -3.74
C LYS A 65 -12.28 19.85 -2.30
N LYS A 66 -11.11 20.31 -1.86
CA LYS A 66 -10.94 20.96 -0.55
C LYS A 66 -11.69 22.30 -0.51
N SER A 67 -12.17 22.65 0.68
CA SER A 67 -12.74 23.98 0.93
C SER A 67 -11.69 25.08 0.73
N LYS A 68 -12.12 26.33 0.58
CA LYS A 68 -11.20 27.48 0.48
C LYS A 68 -10.24 27.60 1.69
N ARG A 69 -10.66 27.13 2.86
CA ARG A 69 -9.87 27.17 4.10
C ARG A 69 -8.83 26.05 4.18
N GLU A 70 -9.13 24.89 3.58
CA GLU A 70 -8.30 23.68 3.68
C GLU A 70 -7.44 23.42 2.43
N LYS A 71 -7.60 24.20 1.36
CA LYS A 71 -6.76 24.08 0.16
C LYS A 71 -5.32 24.51 0.45
N PHE A 72 -4.38 24.06 -0.39
CA PHE A 72 -3.03 24.62 -0.38
C PHE A 72 -3.09 26.11 -0.70
N ALA A 73 -2.52 26.96 0.16
CA ALA A 73 -2.63 28.41 0.05
C ALA A 73 -2.11 28.96 -1.30
N GLY A 74 -1.07 28.33 -1.86
CA GLY A 74 -0.52 28.70 -3.16
C GLY A 74 -1.29 28.15 -4.37
N ALA A 75 -2.28 27.29 -4.16
CA ALA A 75 -3.04 26.67 -5.25
C ALA A 75 -4.31 27.46 -5.61
N LEU A 76 -4.69 27.43 -6.88
CA LEU A 76 -6.02 27.85 -7.31
C LEU A 76 -7.07 26.90 -6.71
N GLU A 77 -6.87 25.59 -6.92
CA GLU A 77 -7.73 24.52 -6.42
C GLU A 77 -6.90 23.38 -5.81
N THR A 78 -7.47 22.68 -4.84
CA THR A 78 -6.85 21.49 -4.25
C THR A 78 -7.88 20.38 -4.19
N PHE A 79 -7.49 19.22 -4.68
CA PHE A 79 -8.24 17.98 -4.60
C PHE A 79 -7.49 16.98 -3.74
N ALA A 80 -8.22 16.10 -3.08
CA ALA A 80 -7.66 15.10 -2.20
C ALA A 80 -8.50 13.83 -2.22
N ILE A 81 -7.86 12.73 -1.82
CA ILE A 81 -8.52 11.49 -1.42
C ILE A 81 -8.49 11.36 0.10
N GLU A 82 -9.63 11.06 0.70
CA GLU A 82 -9.83 10.96 2.14
C GLU A 82 -10.40 9.58 2.48
N ALA A 83 -9.92 8.96 3.55
CA ALA A 83 -10.53 7.75 4.11
C ALA A 83 -10.85 7.96 5.59
N MET A 84 -11.88 7.26 6.07
CA MET A 84 -12.18 7.15 7.49
C MET A 84 -11.36 6.01 8.10
N MET A 85 -10.58 6.30 9.13
CA MET A 85 -9.80 5.30 9.85
C MET A 85 -10.63 4.62 10.95
N SER A 86 -10.15 3.49 11.47
CA SER A 86 -10.80 2.71 12.54
C SER A 86 -11.02 3.49 13.84
N ASP A 87 -10.23 4.54 14.11
CA ASP A 87 -10.39 5.43 15.26
C ASP A 87 -11.42 6.56 15.03
N GLY A 88 -12.15 6.53 13.92
CA GLY A 88 -13.18 7.51 13.57
C GLY A 88 -12.65 8.84 13.06
N LYS A 89 -11.35 8.92 12.71
CA LYS A 89 -10.75 10.14 12.14
C LYS A 89 -10.50 10.01 10.65
N SER A 90 -10.70 11.11 9.93
CA SER A 90 -10.36 11.19 8.51
C SER A 90 -8.85 11.32 8.30
N LEU A 91 -8.33 10.60 7.32
CA LEU A 91 -6.95 10.69 6.88
C LEU A 91 -6.89 11.08 5.40
N GLN A 92 -6.19 12.19 5.11
CA GLN A 92 -5.85 12.55 3.74
C GLN A 92 -4.74 11.63 3.23
N MET A 93 -5.06 10.86 2.19
CA MET A 93 -4.20 9.80 1.64
C MET A 93 -3.42 10.24 0.39
N GLY A 94 -3.82 11.34 -0.25
CA GLY A 94 -3.15 11.90 -1.42
C GLY A 94 -3.68 13.30 -1.73
N THR A 95 -2.92 14.06 -2.50
CA THR A 95 -3.28 15.44 -2.87
C THR A 95 -2.88 15.74 -4.31
N SER A 96 -3.73 16.48 -5.01
CA SER A 96 -3.48 16.98 -6.36
C SER A 96 -3.98 18.41 -6.47
N HIS A 97 -3.14 19.31 -6.96
CA HIS A 97 -3.36 20.74 -6.94
C HIS A 97 -3.32 21.31 -8.36
N ASN A 98 -4.36 22.03 -8.73
CA ASN A 98 -4.27 23.00 -9.82
C ASN A 98 -3.70 24.29 -9.22
N LEU A 99 -2.44 24.58 -9.51
CA LEU A 99 -1.74 25.73 -8.96
C LEU A 99 -2.13 27.04 -9.65
N GLY A 100 -2.80 26.95 -10.81
CA GLY A 100 -3.04 28.09 -11.67
C GLY A 100 -1.73 28.70 -12.14
N GLN A 101 -1.68 30.03 -12.18
CA GLN A 101 -0.50 30.79 -12.57
C GLN A 101 0.17 31.52 -11.38
N GLN A 102 -0.16 31.17 -10.13
CA GLN A 102 0.38 31.89 -8.96
C GLN A 102 1.91 31.73 -8.88
N PHE A 103 2.38 30.48 -8.93
CA PHE A 103 3.82 30.19 -8.88
C PHE A 103 4.55 30.64 -10.14
N SER A 104 3.96 30.47 -11.33
CA SER A 104 4.59 30.89 -12.58
C SER A 104 4.78 32.40 -12.64
N LYS A 105 3.87 33.18 -12.06
CA LYS A 105 4.05 34.64 -11.89
C LYS A 105 5.18 34.97 -10.92
N VAL A 106 5.22 34.33 -9.75
CA VAL A 106 6.25 34.57 -8.72
C VAL A 106 7.65 34.21 -9.23
N PHE A 107 7.79 33.07 -9.91
CA PHE A 107 9.07 32.56 -10.41
C PHE A 107 9.38 32.98 -11.86
N ASN A 108 8.54 33.83 -12.45
CA ASN A 108 8.68 34.31 -13.82
C ASN A 108 8.80 33.20 -14.89
N ILE A 109 8.03 32.11 -14.74
CA ILE A 109 8.00 30.96 -15.66
C ILE A 109 7.05 31.29 -16.81
N ARG A 110 7.61 31.53 -17.99
CA ARG A 110 6.86 31.94 -19.19
C ARG A 110 7.20 31.07 -20.40
N PHE A 111 6.29 31.07 -21.36
CA PHE A 111 6.51 30.51 -22.69
C PHE A 111 5.96 31.48 -23.75
N GLU A 112 6.42 31.33 -24.98
CA GLU A 112 5.88 32.05 -26.13
C GLU A 112 4.72 31.22 -26.73
N ASP A 113 3.53 31.81 -26.78
CA ASP A 113 2.34 31.14 -27.32
C ASP A 113 2.34 31.12 -28.86
N ARG A 114 1.34 30.49 -29.46
CA ARG A 114 1.18 30.38 -30.92
C ARG A 114 1.05 31.72 -31.63
N ASN A 115 0.75 32.80 -30.90
CA ASN A 115 0.65 34.16 -31.40
C ASN A 115 1.91 34.99 -31.11
N GLN A 116 3.03 34.34 -30.74
CA GLN A 116 4.29 34.98 -30.40
C GLN A 116 4.19 35.92 -29.20
N LYS A 117 3.26 35.66 -28.27
CA LYS A 117 3.10 36.42 -27.02
C LYS A 117 3.61 35.64 -25.84
N LEU A 118 4.30 36.33 -24.94
CA LEU A 118 4.75 35.73 -23.68
C LEU A 118 3.56 35.52 -22.73
N GLN A 119 3.32 34.26 -22.37
CA GLN A 119 2.29 33.84 -21.43
C GLN A 119 2.93 33.17 -20.21
N TYR A 120 2.24 33.20 -19.06
CA TYR A 120 2.62 32.43 -17.89
C TYR A 120 2.05 31.01 -18.00
N VAL A 121 2.84 30.00 -17.64
CA VAL A 121 2.39 28.60 -17.64
C VAL A 121 1.34 28.35 -16.56
N TRP A 122 0.42 27.43 -16.84
CA TRP A 122 -0.49 26.85 -15.84
C TRP A 122 0.18 25.65 -15.19
N GLN A 123 0.22 25.59 -13.86
CA GLN A 123 0.98 24.55 -13.17
C GLN A 123 0.10 23.61 -12.36
N THR A 124 0.56 22.38 -12.19
CA THR A 124 -0.01 21.45 -11.21
C THR A 124 1.10 20.92 -10.30
N SER A 125 0.72 20.53 -9.08
CA SER A 125 1.56 19.68 -8.26
C SER A 125 0.74 18.64 -7.52
N TRP A 126 1.36 17.52 -7.19
CA TRP A 126 0.67 16.38 -6.60
C TRP A 126 1.65 15.52 -5.80
N GLY A 127 1.14 14.82 -4.79
CA GLY A 127 1.98 13.95 -3.99
C GLY A 127 1.26 12.98 -3.08
N VAL A 128 1.96 11.88 -2.81
CA VAL A 128 1.64 10.85 -1.80
C VAL A 128 2.90 10.51 -1.02
N SER A 129 2.75 10.01 0.20
CA SER A 129 3.89 9.66 1.05
C SER A 129 3.71 8.30 1.73
N THR A 130 4.73 7.88 2.47
CA THR A 130 4.68 6.71 3.35
C THR A 130 3.57 6.74 4.40
N ARG A 131 2.84 7.86 4.54
CA ARG A 131 1.55 7.91 5.23
C ARG A 131 0.59 6.79 4.81
N LEU A 132 0.63 6.38 3.54
CA LEU A 132 -0.19 5.28 3.03
C LEU A 132 0.09 3.95 3.76
N ILE A 133 1.31 3.72 4.25
CA ILE A 133 1.63 2.55 5.08
C ILE A 133 0.92 2.66 6.43
N GLY A 134 0.92 3.84 7.05
CA GLY A 134 0.17 4.08 8.29
C GLY A 134 -1.34 3.90 8.11
N ALA A 135 -1.88 4.37 6.98
CA ALA A 135 -3.28 4.17 6.62
C ALA A 135 -3.63 2.68 6.51
N LEU A 136 -2.77 1.89 5.87
CA LEU A 136 -2.93 0.44 5.75
C LEU A 136 -3.02 -0.26 7.12
N VAL A 137 -2.11 0.09 8.03
CA VAL A 137 -2.11 -0.46 9.39
C VAL A 137 -3.41 -0.12 10.11
N MET A 138 -3.87 1.13 10.00
CA MET A 138 -5.10 1.59 10.68
C MET A 138 -6.38 1.01 10.05
N ALA A 139 -6.40 0.80 8.74
CA ALA A 139 -7.58 0.33 8.03
C ALA A 139 -7.82 -1.17 8.22
N HIS A 140 -6.75 -1.97 8.22
CA HIS A 140 -6.86 -3.43 8.19
C HIS A 140 -6.40 -4.12 9.47
N GLY A 141 -5.54 -3.50 10.29
CA GLY A 141 -5.01 -4.13 11.50
C GLY A 141 -6.09 -4.55 12.50
N ASP A 142 -5.80 -5.59 13.28
CA ASP A 142 -6.64 -6.06 14.39
C ASP A 142 -5.80 -6.34 15.65
N ASP A 143 -6.44 -6.88 16.69
CA ASP A 143 -5.78 -7.21 17.95
C ASP A 143 -4.68 -8.27 17.81
N SER A 144 -4.68 -9.06 16.72
CA SER A 144 -3.65 -10.04 16.41
C SER A 144 -2.50 -9.47 15.57
N GLY A 145 -2.57 -8.21 15.13
CA GLY A 145 -1.50 -7.48 14.45
C GLY A 145 -1.88 -7.00 13.05
N LEU A 146 -0.92 -7.04 12.13
CA LEU A 146 -1.09 -6.53 10.77
C LEU A 146 -2.05 -7.41 9.95
N LYS A 147 -2.69 -6.82 8.94
CA LYS A 147 -3.37 -7.54 7.85
C LYS A 147 -3.02 -6.87 6.53
N PHE A 148 -2.26 -7.57 5.69
CA PHE A 148 -1.89 -7.04 4.38
C PHE A 148 -2.89 -7.49 3.31
N PRO A 149 -3.33 -6.60 2.41
CA PRO A 149 -3.86 -6.98 1.12
C PRO A 149 -2.84 -7.82 0.35
N PRO A 150 -3.26 -8.90 -0.36
CA PRO A 150 -2.33 -9.78 -1.06
C PRO A 150 -1.46 -9.09 -2.10
N ASN A 151 -1.91 -8.01 -2.74
CA ASN A 151 -1.15 -7.32 -3.78
C ASN A 151 0.16 -6.73 -3.24
N ILE A 152 0.12 -6.16 -2.03
CA ILE A 152 1.26 -5.45 -1.42
C ILE A 152 1.93 -6.21 -0.27
N ALA A 153 1.41 -7.37 0.14
CA ALA A 153 1.98 -8.18 1.22
C ALA A 153 3.41 -8.65 0.87
N PRO A 154 4.46 -8.39 1.69
CA PRO A 154 5.82 -8.85 1.40
C PRO A 154 5.92 -10.37 1.24
N VAL A 155 5.14 -11.10 2.03
CA VAL A 155 4.89 -12.54 1.91
C VAL A 155 3.39 -12.72 1.79
N GLN A 156 2.94 -13.39 0.73
CA GLN A 156 1.52 -13.68 0.49
C GLN A 156 1.11 -15.00 1.16
N VAL A 157 1.99 -16.00 1.08
CA VAL A 157 1.77 -17.34 1.62
C VAL A 157 2.94 -17.74 2.51
N VAL A 158 2.65 -18.12 3.75
CA VAL A 158 3.63 -18.80 4.61
C VAL A 158 3.28 -20.27 4.73
N ILE A 159 4.26 -21.14 4.54
CA ILE A 159 4.13 -22.59 4.73
C ILE A 159 4.79 -22.95 6.06
N VAL A 160 4.02 -23.57 6.95
CA VAL A 160 4.47 -23.99 8.28
C VAL A 160 4.33 -25.51 8.42
N PRO A 161 5.42 -26.27 8.26
CA PRO A 161 5.41 -27.70 8.54
C PRO A 161 5.27 -27.94 10.05
N ILE A 162 4.43 -28.90 10.43
CA ILE A 162 4.23 -29.30 11.82
C ILE A 162 5.39 -30.19 12.26
N SER A 163 6.22 -29.67 13.16
CA SER A 163 7.43 -30.32 13.66
C SER A 163 7.11 -31.42 14.67
N ALA A 164 6.65 -32.58 14.18
CA ALA A 164 6.38 -33.77 14.98
C ALA A 164 7.10 -35.01 14.41
N GLY A 165 7.86 -35.74 15.25
CA GLY A 165 8.63 -36.92 14.83
C GLY A 165 9.64 -36.59 13.71
N ASN A 166 9.81 -37.51 12.75
CA ASN A 166 10.66 -37.34 11.56
C ASN A 166 10.03 -36.43 10.49
N TRP A 167 9.52 -35.27 10.88
CA TRP A 167 8.87 -34.34 9.96
C TRP A 167 9.79 -33.84 8.83
N LYS A 168 11.11 -33.83 9.05
CA LYS A 168 12.10 -33.49 8.02
C LYS A 168 12.11 -34.47 6.85
N GLU A 169 11.83 -35.74 7.12
CA GLU A 169 11.80 -36.77 6.09
C GLU A 169 10.42 -36.86 5.46
N ASN A 170 9.36 -36.72 6.28
CA ASN A 170 8.00 -37.02 5.85
C ASN A 170 7.20 -35.79 5.40
N VAL A 171 7.47 -34.60 5.95
CA VAL A 171 6.66 -33.38 5.74
C VAL A 171 7.41 -32.34 4.91
N LEU A 172 8.68 -32.12 5.22
CA LEU A 172 9.49 -31.07 4.58
C LEU A 172 9.60 -31.23 3.06
N PRO A 173 9.74 -32.44 2.46
CA PRO A 173 9.77 -32.58 1.01
C PRO A 173 8.48 -32.08 0.34
N LEU A 174 7.31 -32.39 0.93
CA LEU A 174 6.03 -31.91 0.41
C LEU A 174 5.91 -30.39 0.57
N ALA A 175 6.32 -29.85 1.72
CA ALA A 175 6.30 -28.41 1.98
C ALA A 175 7.17 -27.63 0.97
N ARG A 176 8.36 -28.16 0.62
CA ARG A 176 9.24 -27.59 -0.40
C ARG A 176 8.64 -27.68 -1.81
N ASN A 177 8.03 -28.81 -2.16
CA ASN A 177 7.32 -28.97 -3.43
C ASN A 177 6.15 -27.98 -3.58
N ILE A 178 5.39 -27.73 -2.50
CA ILE A 178 4.32 -26.72 -2.51
C ILE A 178 4.92 -25.31 -2.64
N GLU A 179 6.00 -25.01 -1.92
CA GLU A 179 6.69 -23.72 -2.02
C GLU A 179 7.11 -23.43 -3.46
N GLU A 180 7.71 -24.41 -4.14
CA GLU A 180 8.14 -24.32 -5.53
C GLU A 180 6.95 -24.07 -6.47
N LYS A 181 5.92 -24.92 -6.42
CA LYS A 181 4.71 -24.76 -7.25
C LYS A 181 4.03 -23.40 -7.08
N LEU A 182 3.90 -22.93 -5.83
CA LEU A 182 3.28 -21.62 -5.58
C LEU A 182 4.17 -20.47 -6.07
N ARG A 183 5.50 -20.60 -6.05
CA ARG A 183 6.42 -19.62 -6.63
C ARG A 183 6.39 -19.63 -8.16
N GLU A 184 6.21 -20.79 -8.78
CA GLU A 184 6.01 -20.91 -10.23
C GLU A 184 4.75 -20.15 -10.70
N GLU A 185 3.70 -20.14 -9.88
CA GLU A 185 2.49 -19.32 -10.08
C GLU A 185 2.69 -17.82 -9.77
N GLY A 186 3.90 -17.38 -9.44
CA GLY A 186 4.25 -15.99 -9.18
C GLY A 186 3.94 -15.48 -7.77
N LEU A 187 3.60 -16.37 -6.83
CA LEU A 187 3.30 -15.97 -5.45
C LEU A 187 4.57 -15.74 -4.62
N ARG A 188 4.49 -14.79 -3.69
CA ARG A 188 5.55 -14.51 -2.70
C ARG A 188 5.41 -15.46 -1.51
N VAL A 189 6.14 -16.57 -1.56
CA VAL A 189 6.01 -17.68 -0.60
C VAL A 189 7.22 -17.77 0.33
N LYS A 190 6.96 -18.00 1.62
CA LYS A 190 7.98 -18.30 2.63
C LYS A 190 7.72 -19.65 3.29
N LEU A 191 8.67 -20.57 3.19
CA LEU A 191 8.72 -21.74 4.06
C LEU A 191 9.37 -21.39 5.42
N ASP A 192 8.70 -21.74 6.52
CA ASP A 192 9.20 -21.56 7.88
C ASP A 192 9.62 -22.89 8.51
N GLU A 193 10.84 -23.33 8.18
CA GLU A 193 11.43 -24.58 8.65
C GLU A 193 12.19 -24.49 9.99
N ARG A 194 12.12 -23.35 10.69
CA ARG A 194 12.81 -23.15 11.99
C ARG A 194 12.39 -24.20 13.03
N GLU A 195 13.33 -24.84 13.69
CA GLU A 195 13.06 -25.94 14.63
C GLU A 195 12.91 -25.48 16.07
N GLU A 196 13.49 -24.34 16.38
CA GLU A 196 13.52 -23.73 17.70
C GLU A 196 12.14 -23.19 18.15
N PHE A 197 11.17 -23.09 17.23
CA PHE A 197 9.84 -22.57 17.48
C PHE A 197 8.76 -23.61 17.26
N THR A 198 7.80 -23.67 18.19
CA THR A 198 6.61 -24.51 18.05
C THR A 198 5.73 -24.00 16.89
N PRO A 199 4.91 -24.87 16.26
CA PRO A 199 3.98 -24.43 15.22
C PRO A 199 3.07 -23.29 15.67
N GLY A 200 2.54 -23.36 16.90
CA GLY A 200 1.69 -22.30 17.46
C GLY A 200 2.42 -20.95 17.60
N TRP A 201 3.71 -20.97 17.94
CA TRP A 201 4.52 -19.75 17.97
C TRP A 201 4.69 -19.15 16.58
N LYS A 202 5.00 -19.99 15.57
CA LYS A 202 5.11 -19.56 14.18
C LYS A 202 3.78 -18.99 13.66
N PHE A 203 2.67 -19.63 13.99
CA PHE A 203 1.33 -19.18 13.60
C PHE A 203 1.08 -17.75 14.09
N SER A 204 1.33 -17.50 15.38
CA SER A 204 1.18 -16.19 16.01
C SER A 204 2.12 -15.14 15.39
N GLU A 205 3.38 -15.50 15.12
CA GLU A 205 4.33 -14.57 14.47
C GLU A 205 3.85 -14.14 13.08
N TRP A 206 3.42 -15.09 12.25
CA TRP A 206 2.98 -14.77 10.88
C TRP A 206 1.62 -14.09 10.83
N GLU A 207 0.75 -14.35 11.81
CA GLU A 207 -0.48 -13.57 12.01
C GLU A 207 -0.16 -12.12 12.40
N MET A 208 0.76 -11.91 13.34
CA MET A 208 1.23 -10.59 13.75
C MET A 208 1.84 -9.80 12.59
N ARG A 209 2.62 -10.48 11.73
CA ARG A 209 3.21 -9.93 10.51
C ARG A 209 2.19 -9.75 9.37
N GLY A 210 0.97 -10.23 9.53
CA GLY A 210 -0.13 -10.02 8.59
C GLY A 210 -0.02 -10.73 7.26
N VAL A 211 0.64 -11.90 7.22
CA VAL A 211 0.70 -12.73 6.01
C VAL A 211 -0.71 -13.19 5.65
N PRO A 212 -1.22 -12.91 4.43
CA PRO A 212 -2.61 -13.18 4.05
C PRO A 212 -3.04 -14.64 4.20
N LEU A 213 -2.17 -15.59 3.83
CA LEU A 213 -2.44 -17.02 3.86
C LEU A 213 -1.36 -17.78 4.61
N ARG A 214 -1.78 -18.64 5.54
CA ARG A 214 -0.92 -19.65 6.14
C ARG A 214 -1.32 -21.03 5.63
N VAL A 215 -0.36 -21.82 5.21
CA VAL A 215 -0.50 -23.23 4.85
C VAL A 215 0.14 -24.07 5.93
N GLU A 216 -0.63 -24.92 6.58
CA GLU A 216 -0.17 -25.85 7.62
C GLU A 216 -0.10 -27.26 7.02
N ILE A 217 1.00 -27.96 7.28
CA ILE A 217 1.23 -29.31 6.75
C ILE A 217 1.77 -30.18 7.87
N GLY A 218 0.97 -31.15 8.32
CA GLY A 218 1.41 -32.17 9.28
C GLY A 218 1.34 -33.59 8.73
N PRO A 219 1.85 -34.58 9.48
CA PRO A 219 1.79 -35.99 9.07
C PRO A 219 0.37 -36.47 8.73
N LYS A 220 -0.63 -36.04 9.51
CA LYS A 220 -2.06 -36.38 9.29
C LYS A 220 -2.61 -35.79 7.99
N ASP A 221 -2.11 -34.64 7.56
CA ASP A 221 -2.56 -33.99 6.33
C ASP A 221 -1.98 -34.70 5.11
N ILE A 222 -0.76 -35.25 5.23
CA ILE A 222 -0.13 -36.08 4.21
C ILE A 222 -0.86 -37.41 4.03
N GLU A 223 -1.21 -38.09 5.13
CA GLU A 223 -2.04 -39.31 5.09
C GLU A 223 -3.37 -39.08 4.36
N LYS A 224 -3.94 -37.88 4.52
CA LYS A 224 -5.19 -37.45 3.90
C LYS A 224 -5.01 -36.78 2.53
N LYS A 225 -3.78 -36.66 2.03
CA LYS A 225 -3.42 -35.96 0.79
C LYS A 225 -4.01 -34.55 0.71
N GLN A 226 -3.87 -33.78 1.78
CA GLN A 226 -4.42 -32.44 1.90
C GLN A 226 -3.41 -31.49 2.57
N VAL A 227 -3.74 -30.21 2.54
CA VAL A 227 -3.13 -29.17 3.37
C VAL A 227 -4.22 -28.32 4.04
N VAL A 228 -3.89 -27.68 5.16
CA VAL A 228 -4.79 -26.73 5.81
C VAL A 228 -4.40 -25.32 5.41
N VAL A 229 -5.31 -24.59 4.78
CA VAL A 229 -5.13 -23.19 4.44
C VAL A 229 -5.92 -22.34 5.43
N VAL A 230 -5.26 -21.37 6.04
CA VAL A 230 -5.86 -20.45 7.02
C VAL A 230 -5.76 -19.03 6.50
N ARG A 231 -6.91 -18.36 6.39
CA ARG A 231 -7.00 -16.95 6.02
C ARG A 231 -6.70 -16.05 7.21
N ARG A 232 -5.84 -15.06 7.04
CA ARG A 232 -5.48 -14.09 8.10
C ARG A 232 -6.61 -13.15 8.48
N ASP A 233 -7.46 -12.77 7.53
CA ASP A 233 -8.49 -11.75 7.74
C ASP A 233 -9.66 -12.23 8.61
N THR A 234 -10.04 -13.49 8.44
CA THR A 234 -11.22 -14.14 9.03
C THR A 234 -10.87 -15.30 9.97
N GLY A 235 -9.63 -15.81 9.93
CA GLY A 235 -9.24 -17.04 10.62
C GLY A 235 -9.86 -18.31 10.03
N LYS A 236 -10.59 -18.21 8.91
CA LYS A 236 -11.27 -19.35 8.29
C LYS A 236 -10.23 -20.39 7.84
N LYS A 237 -10.49 -21.65 8.21
CA LYS A 237 -9.70 -22.81 7.80
C LYS A 237 -10.38 -23.56 6.67
N GLU A 238 -9.61 -23.91 5.66
CA GLU A 238 -10.04 -24.72 4.52
C GLU A 238 -9.07 -25.89 4.33
N TYR A 239 -9.62 -27.07 4.07
CA TYR A 239 -8.84 -28.27 3.76
C TYR A 239 -8.79 -28.42 2.25
N VAL A 240 -7.61 -28.25 1.67
CA VAL A 240 -7.41 -28.30 0.22
C VAL A 240 -6.74 -29.62 -0.12
N THR A 241 -7.43 -30.46 -0.90
CA THR A 241 -6.86 -31.71 -1.40
C THR A 241 -5.74 -31.39 -2.38
N GLN A 242 -4.58 -32.01 -2.18
CA GLN A 242 -3.45 -31.88 -3.08
C GLN A 242 -3.25 -33.22 -3.80
N PRO A 243 -3.28 -33.24 -5.14
CA PRO A 243 -2.77 -34.39 -5.87
C PRO A 243 -1.26 -34.45 -5.62
N LEU A 244 -0.84 -35.43 -4.81
CA LEU A 244 0.57 -35.77 -4.57
C LEU A 244 1.23 -36.19 -5.88
#